data_AF-A0A1S2QTP6-F1
#
_entry.id   AF-A0A1S2QTP6-F1
#
_cell.length_a   1.000
_cell.length_b   1.000
_cell.length_c   1.000
_cell.angle_alpha   90.00
_cell.angle_beta   90.00
_cell.angle_gamma   90.00
#
_symmetry.space_group_name_H-M   'P 1'
#
loop_
_entity.id
_entity.type
_entity.pdbx_description
1 polymer ?
#
loop_
_entity_poly.entity_id
_entity_poly.type
_entity_poly.pdbx_seq_one_letter_code
_entity_poly.pdbx_strand_id
1 'polypeptide(L)'
;MDVREALAKKIAWISVISNIVLTFGKIIIGWLGHSDAVFADGIHSAADVFASLIVLLVIKIANKPADKEHPYGHGKAEVIVSGIIGILLFLVAIYVVYEGISGFFHKIEAPSYLAMWVAVFSFFAKIFLYRSSLNVAEKHSSKAIEAIAYDHKADIVASIAAAIGVLISIIGIKFNIHFLLFGDKVASIFVAYLIYRIAKDMLTEAFDILLERNIDGETLQEYISIISEFPEVRRIDRIRAREHGHYILVDLRISIDHFKTIKEGHDLSHEIKQKLLDKFDNIKEVLIHLNPYFPKDR
;
A
#
# COMPACT_ATOMS: atom_id res chain seq x y z
N MET A 1 17.06 25.32 -1.57
CA MET A 1 16.57 24.02 -1.03
C MET A 1 16.09 24.32 0.37
N ASP A 2 14.78 24.32 0.58
CA ASP A 2 14.18 24.76 1.85
C ASP A 2 14.70 23.91 3.01
N VAL A 3 15.01 24.52 4.16
CA VAL A 3 15.45 23.82 5.39
C VAL A 3 14.48 22.69 5.77
N ARG A 4 13.18 22.89 5.48
CA ARG A 4 12.10 21.91 5.65
C ARG A 4 12.27 20.68 4.74
N GLU A 5 12.62 20.90 3.48
CA GLU A 5 12.82 19.85 2.48
C GLU A 5 14.09 19.02 2.80
N ALA A 6 15.15 19.68 3.24
CA ALA A 6 16.39 19.02 3.66
C ALA A 6 16.17 18.14 4.91
N LEU A 7 15.41 18.62 5.90
CA LEU A 7 15.08 17.85 7.09
C LEU A 7 14.18 16.65 6.78
N ALA A 8 13.17 16.84 5.93
CA ALA A 8 12.27 15.78 5.47
C ALA A 8 13.05 14.66 4.76
N LYS A 9 13.92 15.03 3.81
CA LYS A 9 14.80 14.09 3.11
C LYS A 9 15.71 13.34 4.09
N LYS A 10 16.29 14.04 5.06
CA LYS A 10 17.16 13.41 6.07
C LYS A 10 16.42 12.34 6.88
N ILE A 11 15.19 12.61 7.31
CA ILE A 11 14.40 11.66 8.10
C ILE A 11 13.96 10.48 7.26
N ALA A 12 13.53 10.73 6.02
CA ALA A 12 13.20 9.65 5.08
C ALA A 12 14.40 8.71 4.87
N TRP A 13 15.60 9.26 4.68
CA TRP A 13 16.82 8.45 4.57
C TRP A 13 17.16 7.67 5.85
N ILE A 14 17.04 8.31 7.02
CA ILE A 14 17.25 7.62 8.31
C ILE A 14 16.26 6.48 8.47
N SER A 15 14.98 6.70 8.15
CA SER A 15 13.92 5.70 8.19
C SER A 15 14.23 4.52 7.26
N VAL A 16 14.54 4.78 5.99
CA VAL A 16 14.88 3.73 5.00
C VAL A 16 16.09 2.92 5.44
N ILE A 17 17.20 3.57 5.81
CA ILE A 17 18.42 2.88 6.24
C ILE A 17 18.16 2.06 7.50
N SER A 18 17.43 2.63 8.47
CA SER A 18 17.13 1.93 9.72
C SER A 18 16.22 0.71 9.47
N ASN A 19 15.21 0.84 8.62
CA ASN A 19 14.35 -0.27 8.22
C ASN A 19 15.17 -1.38 7.55
N ILE A 20 16.03 -1.05 6.60
CA ILE A 20 16.90 -2.04 5.93
C ILE A 20 17.76 -2.78 6.97
N VAL A 21 18.45 -2.06 7.84
CA VAL A 21 19.33 -2.67 8.87
C VAL A 21 18.53 -3.55 9.83
N LEU A 22 17.39 -3.07 10.33
CA LEU A 22 16.52 -3.84 11.23
C LEU A 22 15.96 -5.08 10.54
N THR A 23 15.51 -4.97 9.30
CA THR A 23 14.99 -6.09 8.50
C THR A 23 16.04 -7.19 8.35
N PHE A 24 17.24 -6.87 7.85
CA PHE A 24 18.30 -7.86 7.70
C PHE A 24 18.73 -8.45 9.03
N GLY A 25 18.87 -7.60 10.07
CA GLY A 25 19.18 -8.03 11.42
C GLY A 25 18.18 -9.06 11.92
N LYS A 26 16.88 -8.76 11.85
CA LYS A 26 15.80 -9.64 12.28
C LYS A 26 15.76 -10.96 11.50
N ILE A 27 15.90 -10.93 10.17
CA ILE A 27 15.87 -12.15 9.35
C ILE A 27 17.05 -13.07 9.70
N ILE A 28 18.28 -12.52 9.70
CA ILE A 28 19.49 -13.32 9.93
C ILE A 28 19.50 -13.86 11.35
N ILE A 29 19.21 -13.02 12.34
CA ILE A 29 19.27 -13.39 13.76
C ILE A 29 18.07 -14.24 14.16
N GLY A 30 16.88 -13.99 13.61
CA GLY A 30 15.71 -14.83 13.81
C GLY A 30 15.98 -16.26 13.34
N TRP A 31 16.59 -16.41 12.15
CA TRP A 31 16.95 -17.71 11.61
C TRP A 31 18.06 -18.41 12.42
N LEU A 32 19.20 -17.74 12.65
CA LEU A 32 20.32 -18.30 13.42
C LEU A 32 19.96 -18.55 14.89
N GLY A 33 19.04 -17.75 15.43
CA GLY A 33 18.60 -17.79 16.81
C GLY A 33 17.38 -18.68 17.06
N HIS A 34 16.91 -19.40 16.03
CA HIS A 34 15.74 -20.28 16.08
C HIS A 34 14.47 -19.61 16.65
N SER A 35 14.24 -18.35 16.25
CA SER A 35 13.01 -17.60 16.56
C SER A 35 12.19 -17.41 15.30
N ASP A 36 11.07 -18.12 15.22
CA ASP A 36 10.12 -17.96 14.13
C ASP A 36 9.47 -16.58 14.20
N ALA A 37 9.23 -16.06 15.41
CA ALA A 37 8.57 -14.77 15.57
C ALA A 37 9.44 -13.61 15.09
N VAL A 38 10.73 -13.62 15.43
CA VAL A 38 11.68 -12.59 14.98
C VAL A 38 11.96 -12.73 13.48
N PHE A 39 12.03 -13.96 12.97
CA PHE A 39 12.13 -14.18 11.52
C PHE A 39 10.90 -13.63 10.79
N ALA A 40 9.69 -13.93 11.28
CA ALA A 40 8.44 -13.42 10.72
C ALA A 40 8.35 -11.89 10.78
N ASP A 41 8.74 -11.27 11.90
CA ASP A 41 8.81 -9.80 12.02
C ASP A 41 9.88 -9.20 11.09
N GLY A 42 10.94 -9.95 10.79
CA GLY A 42 11.92 -9.60 9.77
C GLY A 42 11.32 -9.60 8.36
N ILE A 43 10.58 -10.66 8.00
CA ILE A 43 9.86 -10.76 6.72
C ILE A 43 8.80 -9.67 6.59
N HIS A 44 8.06 -9.38 7.66
CA HIS A 44 7.07 -8.30 7.68
C HIS A 44 7.72 -6.97 7.31
N SER A 45 8.77 -6.55 8.03
CA SER A 45 9.49 -5.32 7.67
C SER A 45 10.24 -5.40 6.32
N ALA A 46 10.52 -6.59 5.79
CA ALA A 46 11.03 -6.73 4.43
C ALA A 46 9.97 -6.39 3.39
N ALA A 47 8.71 -6.79 3.61
CA ALA A 47 7.60 -6.48 2.72
C ALA A 47 7.48 -4.98 2.47
N ASP A 48 7.59 -4.17 3.53
CA ASP A 48 7.48 -2.71 3.45
C ASP A 48 8.66 -2.07 2.72
N VAL A 49 9.88 -2.58 2.97
CA VAL A 49 11.09 -2.16 2.24
C VAL A 49 10.97 -2.50 0.76
N PHE A 50 10.49 -3.70 0.43
CA PHE A 50 10.30 -4.11 -0.96
C PHE A 50 9.22 -3.29 -1.64
N ALA A 51 8.08 -3.04 -1.00
CA ALA A 51 7.04 -2.17 -1.55
C ALA A 51 7.60 -0.80 -1.94
N SER A 52 8.40 -0.20 -1.04
CA SER A 52 9.08 1.08 -1.30
C SER A 52 10.10 1.00 -2.44
N LEU A 53 10.88 -0.09 -2.52
CA LEU A 53 11.89 -0.27 -3.56
C LEU A 53 11.26 -0.51 -4.94
N ILE A 54 10.15 -1.24 -5.01
CA ILE A 54 9.44 -1.52 -6.26
C ILE A 54 8.89 -0.26 -6.89
N VAL A 55 8.33 0.65 -6.09
CA VAL A 55 7.96 1.98 -6.60
C VAL A 55 9.15 2.60 -7.31
N LEU A 56 10.34 2.62 -6.70
CA LEU A 56 11.54 3.21 -7.31
C LEU A 56 12.04 2.47 -8.56
N LEU A 57 11.93 1.14 -8.62
CA LEU A 57 12.42 0.34 -9.74
C LEU A 57 11.46 0.38 -10.95
N VAL A 58 10.15 0.34 -10.69
CA VAL A 58 9.12 0.20 -11.72
C VAL A 58 8.61 1.56 -12.20
N ILE A 59 8.74 2.63 -11.42
CA ILE A 59 8.26 3.98 -11.79
C ILE A 59 8.78 4.44 -13.15
N LYS A 60 10.03 4.09 -13.52
CA LYS A 60 10.57 4.45 -14.84
C LYS A 60 9.83 3.77 -15.98
N ILE A 61 9.37 2.53 -15.76
CA ILE A 61 8.59 1.77 -16.74
C ILE A 61 7.13 2.24 -16.71
N ALA A 62 6.54 2.39 -15.52
CA ALA A 62 5.15 2.83 -15.35
C ALA A 62 4.90 4.24 -15.89
N ASN A 63 5.89 5.13 -15.80
CA ASN A 63 5.80 6.51 -16.32
C ASN A 63 6.17 6.62 -17.81
N LYS A 64 6.44 5.51 -18.51
CA LYS A 64 6.60 5.59 -19.97
C LYS A 64 5.29 6.07 -20.59
N PRO A 65 5.35 7.08 -21.47
CA PRO A 65 4.16 7.57 -22.15
C PRO A 65 3.54 6.48 -23.02
N ALA A 66 2.31 6.72 -23.50
CA ALA A 66 1.66 5.86 -24.47
C ALA A 66 2.52 5.70 -25.73
N ASP A 67 2.55 4.48 -26.26
CA ASP A 67 3.19 4.15 -27.53
C ASP A 67 2.24 3.31 -28.41
N LYS A 68 2.74 2.84 -29.56
CA LYS A 68 1.92 2.08 -30.52
C LYS A 68 1.46 0.72 -29.99
N GLU A 69 2.24 0.10 -29.10
CA GLU A 69 1.92 -1.20 -28.51
C GLU A 69 1.05 -1.04 -27.24
N HIS A 70 1.23 0.09 -26.54
CA HIS A 70 0.55 0.45 -25.29
C HIS A 70 -0.13 1.83 -25.42
N PRO A 71 -1.29 1.92 -26.10
CA PRO A 71 -1.93 3.21 -26.41
C PRO A 71 -2.45 3.98 -25.19
N TYR A 72 -2.65 3.30 -24.06
CA TYR A 72 -3.04 3.91 -22.79
C TYR A 72 -1.87 4.17 -21.84
N GLY A 73 -0.63 3.90 -22.27
CA GLY A 73 0.58 3.99 -21.44
C GLY A 73 0.92 2.69 -20.70
N HIS A 74 1.93 2.80 -19.83
CA HIS A 74 2.53 1.65 -19.14
C HIS A 74 2.16 1.59 -17.64
N GLY A 75 1.21 2.40 -17.18
CA GLY A 75 0.90 2.52 -15.75
C GLY A 75 0.55 1.19 -15.07
N LYS A 76 -0.12 0.27 -15.78
CA LYS A 76 -0.42 -1.08 -15.26
C LYS A 76 0.82 -1.92 -14.90
N ALA A 77 2.03 -1.55 -15.36
CA ALA A 77 3.26 -2.24 -14.95
C ALA A 77 3.48 -2.19 -13.43
N GLU A 78 3.14 -1.07 -12.78
CA GLU A 78 3.21 -0.93 -11.33
C GLU A 78 2.28 -1.93 -10.63
N VAL A 79 1.03 -1.98 -11.08
CA VAL A 79 -0.02 -2.87 -10.57
C VAL A 79 0.39 -4.35 -10.68
N ILE A 80 0.95 -4.74 -11.83
CA ILE A 80 1.41 -6.11 -12.07
C ILE A 80 2.51 -6.49 -11.08
N VAL A 81 3.50 -5.62 -10.87
CA VAL A 81 4.61 -5.90 -9.97
C VAL A 81 4.12 -5.94 -8.51
N SER A 82 3.25 -5.02 -8.10
CA SER A 82 2.57 -5.05 -6.80
C SER A 82 1.83 -6.37 -6.59
N GLY A 83 1.10 -6.86 -7.60
CA GLY A 83 0.43 -8.15 -7.56
C GLY A 83 1.38 -9.33 -7.38
N ILE A 84 2.52 -9.37 -8.10
CA ILE A 84 3.53 -10.43 -7.97
C ILE A 84 4.09 -10.48 -6.54
N ILE A 85 4.37 -9.33 -5.93
CA ILE A 85 4.84 -9.26 -4.54
C ILE A 85 3.75 -9.73 -3.58
N GLY A 86 2.51 -9.30 -3.80
CA GLY A 86 1.36 -9.78 -3.04
C GLY A 86 1.28 -11.33 -3.04
N ILE A 87 1.51 -11.97 -4.19
CA ILE A 87 1.59 -13.44 -4.30
C ILE A 87 2.75 -13.99 -3.46
N LEU A 88 3.95 -13.41 -3.59
CA LEU A 88 5.13 -13.86 -2.85
C LEU A 88 4.91 -13.74 -1.33
N LEU A 89 4.39 -12.61 -0.86
CA LEU A 89 4.08 -12.40 0.56
C LEU A 89 2.98 -13.35 1.05
N PHE A 90 1.99 -13.65 0.22
CA PHE A 90 0.96 -14.64 0.55
C PHE A 90 1.56 -16.03 0.75
N LEU A 91 2.47 -16.46 -0.15
CA LEU A 91 3.19 -17.73 -0.02
C LEU A 91 4.08 -17.75 1.23
N VAL A 92 4.77 -16.66 1.53
CA VAL A 92 5.60 -16.56 2.74
C VAL A 92 4.73 -16.59 4.00
N ALA A 93 3.58 -15.92 4.03
CA ALA A 93 2.64 -15.98 5.15
C ALA A 93 2.16 -17.42 5.40
N ILE A 94 1.82 -18.16 4.34
CA ILE A 94 1.46 -19.59 4.43
C ILE A 94 2.63 -20.40 5.01
N TYR A 95 3.85 -20.18 4.51
CA TYR A 95 5.04 -20.86 5.00
C TYR A 95 5.28 -20.60 6.50
N VAL A 96 5.20 -19.35 6.95
CA VAL A 96 5.39 -19.00 8.37
C VAL A 96 4.31 -19.62 9.25
N VAL A 97 3.05 -19.65 8.79
CA VAL A 97 1.98 -20.36 9.50
C VAL A 97 2.24 -21.86 9.57
N TYR A 98 2.69 -22.47 8.47
CA TYR A 98 3.03 -23.89 8.42
C TYR A 98 4.15 -24.24 9.41
N GLU A 99 5.26 -23.47 9.40
CA GLU A 99 6.36 -23.65 10.36
C GLU A 99 5.90 -23.42 11.81
N GLY A 100 5.10 -22.38 12.03
CA GLY A 100 4.50 -22.09 13.33
C GLY A 100 3.68 -23.26 13.87
N ILE A 101 2.82 -23.87 13.05
CA ILE A 101 1.97 -25.02 13.41
C ILE A 101 2.81 -26.30 13.55
N SER A 102 3.70 -26.58 12.59
CA SER A 102 4.59 -27.75 12.61
C SER A 102 5.47 -27.76 13.85
N GLY A 103 5.89 -26.58 14.32
CA GLY A 103 6.65 -26.39 15.55
C GLY A 103 5.94 -26.89 16.81
N PHE A 104 4.60 -27.03 16.80
CA PHE A 104 3.87 -27.60 17.94
C PHE A 104 4.02 -29.13 18.05
N PHE A 105 4.39 -29.80 16.96
CA PHE A 105 4.51 -31.26 16.89
C PHE A 105 5.96 -31.76 17.01
N HIS A 106 6.94 -30.86 16.98
CA HIS A 106 8.36 -31.16 17.12
C HIS A 106 8.88 -30.82 18.52
N LYS A 107 10.10 -31.26 18.83
CA LYS A 107 10.75 -30.90 20.10
C LYS A 107 10.94 -29.39 20.16
N ILE A 108 10.36 -28.75 21.17
CA ILE A 108 10.35 -27.29 21.30
C ILE A 108 11.67 -26.84 21.89
N GLU A 109 12.39 -26.03 21.13
CA GLU A 109 13.59 -25.35 21.59
C GLU A 109 13.27 -23.87 21.80
N ALA A 110 13.73 -23.32 22.92
CA ALA A 110 13.56 -21.90 23.17
C ALA A 110 14.46 -21.09 22.23
N PRO A 111 14.01 -19.93 21.75
CA PRO A 111 14.87 -19.03 21.00
C PRO A 111 16.12 -18.63 21.78
N SER A 112 17.18 -18.33 21.05
CA SER A 112 18.43 -17.83 21.64
C SER A 112 18.23 -16.47 22.34
N TYR A 113 19.05 -16.19 23.36
CA TYR A 113 19.10 -14.85 23.98
C TYR A 113 19.46 -13.74 22.99
N LEU A 114 20.18 -14.07 21.91
CA LEU A 114 20.51 -13.12 20.86
C LEU A 114 19.25 -12.71 20.08
N ALA A 115 18.37 -13.65 19.75
CA ALA A 115 17.07 -13.36 19.15
C ALA A 115 16.19 -12.48 20.06
N MET A 116 16.20 -12.72 21.37
CA MET A 116 15.51 -11.87 22.36
C MET A 116 16.01 -10.43 22.33
N TRP A 117 17.32 -10.22 22.40
CA TRP A 117 17.89 -8.88 22.38
C TRP A 117 17.56 -8.14 21.10
N VAL A 118 17.55 -8.83 19.95
CA VAL A 118 17.15 -8.23 18.68
C VAL A 118 15.66 -7.90 18.63
N ALA A 119 14.79 -8.79 19.12
CA ALA A 119 13.35 -8.52 19.17
C ALA A 119 13.06 -7.26 20.01
N VAL A 120 13.64 -7.19 21.21
CA VAL A 120 13.49 -6.07 22.13
C VAL A 120 14.08 -4.79 21.54
N PHE A 121 15.29 -4.85 20.98
CA PHE A 121 15.92 -3.71 20.33
C PHE A 121 15.12 -3.21 19.13
N SER A 122 14.62 -4.10 18.28
CA SER A 122 13.79 -3.76 17.12
C SER A 122 12.52 -3.03 17.55
N PHE A 123 11.82 -3.55 18.56
CA PHE A 123 10.63 -2.90 19.11
C PHE A 123 10.91 -1.47 19.59
N PHE A 124 11.96 -1.26 20.40
CA PHE A 124 12.32 0.08 20.86
C PHE A 124 12.81 1.00 19.74
N ALA A 125 13.55 0.45 18.77
CA ALA A 125 14.01 1.19 17.59
C ALA A 125 12.80 1.69 16.76
N LYS A 126 11.79 0.85 16.52
CA LYS A 126 10.56 1.25 15.82
C LYS A 126 9.77 2.31 16.58
N ILE A 127 9.67 2.22 17.92
CA ILE A 127 9.08 3.28 18.75
C ILE A 127 9.83 4.60 18.58
N PHE A 128 11.17 4.55 18.60
CA PHE A 128 12.00 5.74 18.41
C PHE A 128 11.77 6.36 17.02
N LEU A 129 11.83 5.56 15.96
CA LEU A 129 11.59 6.00 14.58
C LEU A 129 10.19 6.59 14.39
N TYR A 130 9.17 5.96 14.96
CA TYR A 130 7.80 6.48 14.96
C TYR A 130 7.72 7.86 15.61
N ARG A 131 8.22 8.01 16.85
CA ARG A 131 8.16 9.28 17.59
C ARG A 131 8.98 10.37 16.91
N SER A 132 10.18 10.04 16.43
CA SER A 132 11.04 11.00 15.73
C SER A 132 10.40 11.47 14.42
N SER A 133 9.78 10.56 13.65
CA SER A 133 9.11 10.92 12.40
C SER A 133 7.85 11.73 12.65
N LEU A 134 7.01 11.33 13.62
CA LEU A 134 5.78 12.03 13.96
C LEU A 134 6.04 13.46 14.46
N ASN A 135 7.01 13.64 15.36
CA ASN A 135 7.39 14.96 15.87
C ASN A 135 7.78 15.92 14.73
N VAL A 136 8.46 15.41 13.70
CA VAL A 136 8.87 16.25 12.56
C VAL A 136 7.72 16.43 11.57
N ALA A 137 6.89 15.41 11.36
CA ALA A 137 5.67 15.51 10.57
C ALA A 137 4.74 16.62 11.08
N GLU A 138 4.52 16.68 12.40
CA GLU A 138 3.70 17.70 13.05
C GLU A 138 4.34 19.09 12.97
N LYS A 139 5.62 19.21 13.35
CA LYS A 139 6.34 20.49 13.36
C LYS A 139 6.44 21.13 11.97
N HIS A 140 6.47 20.30 10.93
CA HIS A 140 6.61 20.74 9.55
C HIS A 140 5.39 20.36 8.71
N SER A 141 4.21 20.14 9.30
CA SER A 141 2.93 19.81 8.63
C SER A 141 3.12 19.00 7.33
N SER A 142 3.85 17.90 7.41
CA SER A 142 4.26 17.11 6.24
C SER A 142 3.54 15.76 6.22
N LYS A 143 2.54 15.64 5.35
CA LYS A 143 1.79 14.40 5.14
C LYS A 143 2.69 13.23 4.72
N ALA A 144 3.76 13.50 3.98
CA ALA A 144 4.71 12.47 3.54
C ALA A 144 5.49 11.86 4.73
N ILE A 145 5.97 12.70 5.66
CA ILE A 145 6.65 12.21 6.87
C ILE A 145 5.65 11.56 7.83
N GLU A 146 4.42 12.07 7.87
CA GLU A 146 3.33 11.47 8.65
C GLU A 146 3.04 10.04 8.19
N ALA A 147 2.98 9.80 6.88
CA ALA A 147 2.83 8.45 6.33
C ALA A 147 3.97 7.52 6.77
N ILE A 148 5.22 7.98 6.71
CA ILE A 148 6.39 7.23 7.21
C ILE A 148 6.27 6.92 8.71
N ALA A 149 5.75 7.86 9.51
CA ALA A 149 5.52 7.62 10.93
C ALA A 149 4.46 6.52 11.13
N TYR A 150 3.34 6.58 10.43
CA TYR A 150 2.30 5.56 10.55
C TYR A 150 2.74 4.18 10.04
N ASP A 151 3.61 4.12 9.05
CA ASP A 151 4.28 2.88 8.62
C ASP A 151 5.07 2.25 9.78
N HIS A 152 5.93 3.05 10.44
CA HIS A 152 6.62 2.59 11.66
C HIS A 152 5.66 2.17 12.78
N LYS A 153 4.49 2.80 12.90
CA LYS A 153 3.48 2.40 13.88
C LYS A 153 2.91 1.01 13.57
N ALA A 154 2.68 0.68 12.31
CA ALA A 154 2.23 -0.65 11.90
C ALA A 154 3.29 -1.71 12.25
N ASP A 155 4.56 -1.44 11.93
CA ASP A 155 5.69 -2.31 12.27
C ASP A 155 5.83 -2.58 13.79
N ILE A 156 5.55 -1.59 14.64
CA ILE A 156 5.62 -1.76 16.11
C ILE A 156 4.73 -2.92 16.56
N VAL A 157 3.59 -3.15 15.90
CA VAL A 157 2.66 -4.24 16.26
C VAL A 157 3.28 -5.61 16.01
N ALA A 158 3.98 -5.79 14.89
CA ALA A 158 4.69 -7.03 14.61
C ALA A 158 5.89 -7.21 15.56
N SER A 159 6.69 -6.15 15.75
CA SER A 159 7.88 -6.19 16.60
C SER A 159 7.56 -6.42 18.08
N ILE A 160 6.47 -5.85 18.62
CA ILE A 160 6.06 -6.11 20.00
C ILE A 160 5.55 -7.55 20.17
N ALA A 161 4.80 -8.06 19.20
CA ALA A 161 4.31 -9.44 19.24
C ALA A 161 5.48 -10.42 19.26
N ALA A 162 6.48 -10.21 18.39
CA ALA A 162 7.70 -11.02 18.37
C ALA A 162 8.49 -10.92 19.68
N ALA A 163 8.70 -9.70 20.21
CA ALA A 163 9.42 -9.50 21.46
C ALA A 163 8.72 -10.19 22.65
N ILE A 164 7.40 -10.07 22.76
CA ILE A 164 6.62 -10.74 23.80
C ILE A 164 6.69 -12.27 23.64
N GLY A 165 6.53 -12.79 22.41
CA GLY A 165 6.61 -14.22 22.14
C GLY A 165 7.93 -14.83 22.56
N VAL A 166 9.04 -14.22 22.15
CA VAL A 166 10.40 -14.67 22.53
C VAL A 166 10.62 -14.59 24.03
N LEU A 167 10.20 -13.49 24.68
CA LEU A 167 10.33 -13.34 26.13
C LEU A 167 9.56 -14.42 26.89
N ILE A 168 8.33 -14.72 26.47
CA ILE A 168 7.51 -15.79 27.06
C ILE A 168 8.22 -17.14 26.91
N SER A 169 8.75 -17.47 25.72
CA SER A 169 9.49 -18.71 25.50
C SER A 169 10.76 -18.83 26.37
N ILE A 170 11.50 -17.74 26.56
CA ILE A 170 12.70 -17.71 27.42
C ILE A 170 12.34 -17.83 28.90
N ILE A 171 11.24 -17.23 29.35
CA ILE A 171 10.74 -17.43 30.72
C ILE A 171 10.31 -18.89 30.90
N GLY A 172 9.66 -19.48 29.89
CA GLY A 172 9.26 -20.89 29.89
C GLY A 172 10.43 -21.84 30.14
N ILE A 173 11.56 -21.65 29.46
CA ILE A 173 12.74 -22.50 29.69
C ILE A 173 13.41 -22.22 31.04
N LYS A 174 13.47 -20.95 31.49
CA LYS A 174 14.12 -20.58 32.76
C LYS A 174 13.37 -21.12 33.98
N PHE A 175 12.04 -21.12 33.94
CA PHE A 175 11.19 -21.60 35.04
C PHE A 175 10.66 -23.03 34.82
N ASN A 176 11.11 -23.70 33.75
CA ASN A 176 10.70 -25.05 33.37
C ASN A 176 9.17 -25.21 33.19
N ILE A 177 8.50 -24.17 32.66
CA ILE A 177 7.06 -24.16 32.39
C ILE A 177 6.84 -24.46 30.90
N HIS A 178 6.48 -25.71 30.60
CA HIS A 178 6.44 -26.23 29.23
C HIS A 178 5.49 -25.45 28.29
N PHE A 179 4.34 -25.01 28.79
CA PHE A 179 3.35 -24.25 28.01
C PHE A 179 3.89 -22.91 27.48
N LEU A 180 4.80 -22.25 28.22
CA LEU A 180 5.33 -20.96 27.81
C LEU A 180 6.34 -21.08 26.65
N LEU A 181 6.91 -22.27 26.41
CA LEU A 181 7.87 -22.46 25.31
C LEU A 181 7.27 -22.16 23.93
N PHE A 182 5.94 -22.28 23.79
CA PHE A 182 5.22 -21.97 22.55
C PHE A 182 5.01 -20.47 22.28
N GLY A 183 5.44 -19.57 23.18
CA GLY A 183 5.25 -18.13 23.03
C GLY A 183 5.72 -17.59 21.68
N ASP A 184 6.92 -17.99 21.24
CA ASP A 184 7.50 -17.64 19.95
C ASP A 184 6.66 -18.17 18.77
N LYS A 185 6.17 -19.41 18.82
CA LYS A 185 5.34 -20.00 17.75
C LYS A 185 3.97 -19.32 17.64
N VAL A 186 3.36 -18.96 18.77
CA VAL A 186 2.10 -18.21 18.77
C VAL A 186 2.30 -16.80 18.20
N ALA A 187 3.40 -16.14 18.58
CA ALA A 187 3.75 -14.83 18.05
C ALA A 187 4.06 -14.88 16.55
N SER A 188 4.75 -15.93 16.06
CA SER A 188 5.05 -16.08 14.63
C SER A 188 3.79 -16.24 13.80
N ILE A 189 2.82 -17.03 14.26
CA ILE A 189 1.50 -17.17 13.61
C ILE A 189 0.75 -15.83 13.58
N PHE A 190 0.80 -15.07 14.68
CA PHE A 190 0.19 -13.75 14.72
C PHE A 190 0.85 -12.77 13.72
N VAL A 191 2.18 -12.73 13.65
CA VAL A 191 2.89 -11.90 12.67
C VAL A 191 2.61 -12.37 11.24
N ALA A 192 2.52 -13.68 11.01
CA ALA A 192 2.13 -14.23 9.71
C ALA A 192 0.73 -13.78 9.28
N TYR A 193 -0.21 -13.64 10.21
CA TYR A 193 -1.52 -13.05 9.93
C TYR A 193 -1.41 -11.57 9.50
N LEU A 194 -0.50 -10.79 10.08
CA LEU A 194 -0.25 -9.41 9.64
C LEU A 194 0.32 -9.38 8.22
N ILE A 195 1.27 -10.26 7.89
CA ILE A 195 1.82 -10.39 6.54
C ILE A 195 0.72 -10.81 5.55
N TYR A 196 -0.13 -11.76 5.92
CA TYR A 196 -1.28 -12.18 5.11
C TYR A 196 -2.21 -11.02 4.79
N ARG A 197 -2.50 -10.14 5.75
CA ARG A 197 -3.34 -8.95 5.51
C ARG A 197 -2.74 -8.04 4.45
N ILE A 198 -1.44 -7.73 4.56
CA ILE A 198 -0.73 -6.92 3.55
C ILE A 198 -0.80 -7.59 2.18
N ALA A 199 -0.49 -8.88 2.12
CA ALA A 199 -0.55 -9.65 0.88
C ALA A 199 -1.94 -9.63 0.26
N LYS A 200 -3.00 -9.82 1.07
CA LYS A 200 -4.38 -9.78 0.62
C LYS A 200 -4.75 -8.41 0.09
N ASP A 201 -4.39 -7.33 0.78
CA ASP A 201 -4.73 -5.97 0.38
C ASP A 201 -4.03 -5.63 -0.97
N MET A 202 -2.73 -5.94 -1.10
CA MET A 202 -1.98 -5.77 -2.36
C MET A 202 -2.57 -6.58 -3.51
N LEU A 203 -2.96 -7.84 -3.26
CA LEU A 203 -3.59 -8.69 -4.27
C LEU A 203 -4.96 -8.15 -4.69
N THR A 204 -5.78 -7.74 -3.71
CA THR A 204 -7.12 -7.21 -3.97
C THR A 204 -7.04 -5.96 -4.83
N GLU A 205 -6.17 -5.02 -4.45
CA GLU A 205 -5.91 -3.80 -5.20
C GLU A 205 -5.40 -4.11 -6.61
N ALA A 206 -4.42 -5.01 -6.74
CA ALA A 206 -3.90 -5.40 -8.05
C ALA A 206 -4.98 -6.02 -8.95
N PHE A 207 -5.80 -6.94 -8.42
CA PHE A 207 -6.90 -7.54 -9.18
C PHE A 207 -7.98 -6.51 -9.54
N ASP A 208 -8.36 -5.65 -8.61
CA ASP A 208 -9.36 -4.60 -8.83
C ASP A 208 -8.94 -3.66 -9.96
N ILE A 209 -7.69 -3.19 -9.95
CA ILE A 209 -7.17 -2.30 -11.00
C ILE A 209 -7.04 -3.05 -12.33
N LEU A 210 -6.55 -4.30 -12.32
CA LEU A 210 -6.43 -5.10 -13.54
C LEU A 210 -7.79 -5.42 -14.18
N LEU A 211 -8.82 -5.66 -13.38
CA LEU A 211 -10.21 -5.87 -13.80
C LEU A 211 -10.96 -4.57 -14.10
N GLU A 212 -10.28 -3.41 -14.02
CA GLU A 212 -10.83 -2.09 -14.28
C GLU A 212 -12.04 -1.75 -13.40
N ARG A 213 -11.93 -2.08 -12.10
CA ARG A 213 -12.87 -1.64 -11.08
C ARG A 213 -13.03 -0.12 -11.16
N ASN A 214 -14.28 0.32 -10.99
CA ASN A 214 -14.58 1.76 -10.93
C ASN A 214 -13.89 2.37 -9.70
N ILE A 215 -13.47 3.62 -9.80
CA ILE A 215 -12.94 4.38 -8.65
C ILE A 215 -13.95 4.41 -7.50
N ASP A 216 -13.47 4.81 -6.33
CA ASP A 216 -14.30 4.92 -5.14
C ASP A 216 -15.54 5.81 -5.38
N GLY A 217 -16.61 5.51 -4.64
CA GLY A 217 -17.89 6.17 -4.83
C GLY A 217 -17.85 7.66 -4.50
N GLU A 218 -17.01 8.09 -3.58
CA GLU A 218 -16.92 9.50 -3.17
C GLU A 218 -16.28 10.34 -4.27
N THR A 219 -15.12 9.93 -4.78
CA THR A 219 -14.43 10.58 -5.91
C THR A 219 -15.31 10.57 -7.17
N LEU A 220 -16.03 9.47 -7.44
CA LEU A 220 -16.96 9.42 -8.56
C LEU A 220 -18.11 10.43 -8.42
N GLN A 221 -18.63 10.63 -7.21
CA GLN A 221 -19.66 11.65 -6.95
C GLN A 221 -19.11 13.07 -7.11
N GLU A 222 -17.84 13.31 -6.79
CA GLU A 222 -17.21 14.61 -7.08
C GLU A 222 -17.17 14.88 -8.59
N TYR A 223 -16.84 13.88 -9.40
CA TYR A 223 -16.83 14.00 -10.86
C TYR A 223 -18.23 14.31 -11.39
N ILE A 224 -19.24 13.57 -10.92
CA ILE A 224 -20.64 13.79 -11.26
C ILE A 224 -21.07 15.21 -10.88
N SER A 225 -20.68 15.68 -9.70
CA SER A 225 -21.02 17.02 -9.21
C SER A 225 -20.50 18.10 -10.15
N ILE A 226 -19.23 18.00 -10.57
CA ILE A 226 -18.61 18.97 -11.49
C ILE A 226 -19.28 18.96 -12.87
N ILE A 227 -19.60 17.76 -13.38
CA ILE A 227 -20.28 17.61 -14.68
C ILE A 227 -21.70 18.20 -14.62
N SER A 228 -22.37 18.06 -13.46
CA SER A 228 -23.73 18.58 -13.24
C SER A 228 -23.80 20.10 -13.10
N GLU A 229 -22.67 20.79 -12.96
CA GLU A 229 -22.61 22.26 -12.97
C GLU A 229 -22.84 22.86 -14.36
N PHE A 230 -22.71 22.06 -15.43
CA PHE A 230 -22.91 22.51 -16.81
C PHE A 230 -24.41 22.43 -17.19
N PRO A 231 -25.10 23.56 -17.40
CA PRO A 231 -26.55 23.57 -17.65
C PRO A 231 -26.95 22.91 -18.98
N GLU A 232 -26.02 22.79 -19.92
CA GLU A 232 -26.20 22.11 -21.20
C GLU A 232 -26.28 20.57 -21.06
N VAL A 233 -25.72 20.02 -19.97
CA VAL A 233 -25.78 18.59 -19.67
C VAL A 233 -27.17 18.27 -19.12
N ARG A 234 -28.02 17.67 -19.96
CA ARG A 234 -29.39 17.31 -19.58
C ARG A 234 -29.44 16.04 -18.73
N ARG A 235 -28.52 15.11 -18.98
CA ARG A 235 -28.43 13.83 -18.28
C ARG A 235 -27.03 13.24 -18.40
N ILE A 236 -26.54 12.62 -17.34
CA ILE A 236 -25.35 11.76 -17.38
C ILE A 236 -25.85 10.33 -17.60
N ASP A 237 -25.66 9.79 -18.80
CA ASP A 237 -26.14 8.45 -19.15
C ASP A 237 -25.24 7.37 -18.55
N ARG A 238 -23.95 7.65 -18.46
CA ARG A 238 -22.94 6.74 -17.91
C ARG A 238 -21.69 7.50 -17.53
N ILE A 239 -21.15 7.20 -16.36
CA ILE A 239 -19.79 7.59 -15.98
C ILE A 239 -19.05 6.34 -15.51
N ARG A 240 -17.83 6.16 -16.01
CA ARG A 240 -16.88 5.15 -15.56
C ARG A 240 -15.54 5.82 -15.41
N ALA A 241 -14.86 5.57 -14.30
CA ALA A 241 -13.50 6.02 -14.11
C ALA A 241 -12.71 4.83 -13.56
N ARG A 242 -11.59 4.53 -14.18
CA ARG A 242 -10.75 3.37 -13.83
C ARG A 242 -9.33 3.82 -13.58
N GLU A 243 -8.70 3.19 -12.61
CA GLU A 243 -7.27 3.36 -12.37
C GLU A 243 -6.46 2.62 -13.44
N HIS A 244 -5.32 3.21 -13.80
CA HIS A 244 -4.36 2.68 -14.76
C HIS A 244 -2.95 2.85 -14.20
N GLY A 245 -2.67 2.19 -13.06
CA GLY A 245 -1.51 2.51 -12.24
C GLY A 245 -1.73 3.82 -11.49
N HIS A 246 -0.78 4.75 -11.57
CA HIS A 246 -0.82 6.03 -10.84
C HIS A 246 -1.76 7.10 -11.41
N TYR A 247 -2.52 6.83 -12.48
CA TYR A 247 -3.47 7.78 -13.06
C TYR A 247 -4.82 7.15 -13.41
N ILE A 248 -5.83 8.00 -13.56
CA ILE A 248 -7.21 7.64 -13.83
C ILE A 248 -7.56 7.94 -15.29
N LEU A 249 -8.32 7.03 -15.90
CA LEU A 249 -8.96 7.19 -17.20
C LEU A 249 -10.48 7.28 -17.01
N VAL A 250 -11.10 8.33 -17.53
CA VAL A 250 -12.53 8.60 -17.38
C VAL A 250 -13.26 8.43 -18.71
N ASP A 251 -14.29 7.59 -18.73
CA ASP A 251 -15.24 7.46 -19.83
C ASP A 251 -16.61 8.01 -19.41
N LEU A 252 -17.05 9.03 -20.13
CA LEU A 252 -18.29 9.74 -19.86
C LEU A 252 -19.22 9.64 -21.07
N ARG A 253 -20.51 9.39 -20.80
CA ARG A 253 -21.59 9.56 -21.76
C ARG A 253 -22.60 10.55 -21.20
N ILE A 254 -22.81 11.64 -21.91
CA ILE A 254 -23.75 12.69 -21.53
C ILE A 254 -24.74 12.93 -22.65
N SER A 255 -25.97 13.25 -22.26
CA SER A 255 -27.02 13.67 -23.17
C SER A 255 -27.15 15.20 -23.15
N ILE A 256 -27.11 15.80 -24.34
CA ILE A 256 -27.27 17.25 -24.56
C ILE A 256 -28.46 17.51 -25.49
N ASP A 257 -28.94 18.74 -25.56
CA ASP A 257 -30.08 19.09 -26.42
C ASP A 257 -29.85 18.66 -27.89
N HIS A 258 -30.80 17.92 -28.47
CA HIS A 258 -30.69 17.38 -29.83
C HIS A 258 -30.64 18.44 -30.94
N PHE A 259 -30.99 19.69 -30.65
CA PHE A 259 -30.82 20.80 -31.59
C PHE A 259 -29.40 21.38 -31.62
N LYS A 260 -28.52 20.98 -30.69
CA LYS A 260 -27.13 21.44 -30.65
C LYS A 260 -26.35 20.93 -31.85
N THR A 261 -25.52 21.80 -32.41
CA THR A 261 -24.58 21.43 -33.46
C THR A 261 -23.44 20.57 -32.91
N ILE A 262 -22.78 19.80 -33.79
CA ILE A 262 -21.59 19.01 -33.43
C ILE A 262 -20.51 19.91 -32.80
N LYS A 263 -20.35 21.13 -33.30
CA LYS A 263 -19.38 22.10 -32.75
C LYS A 263 -19.72 22.47 -31.31
N GLU A 264 -20.95 22.87 -31.02
CA GLU A 264 -21.35 23.23 -29.66
C GLU A 264 -21.21 22.06 -28.69
N GLY A 265 -21.55 20.84 -29.13
CA GLY A 265 -21.32 19.64 -28.35
C GLY A 265 -19.84 19.36 -28.09
N HIS A 266 -18.99 19.53 -29.12
CA HIS A 266 -17.54 19.39 -29.01
C HIS A 266 -16.94 20.42 -28.04
N ASP A 267 -17.36 21.68 -28.16
CA ASP A 267 -16.91 22.77 -27.28
C ASP A 267 -17.27 22.47 -25.82
N LEU A 268 -18.52 22.06 -25.55
CA LEU A 268 -18.96 21.65 -24.20
C LEU A 268 -18.15 20.45 -23.68
N SER A 269 -17.90 19.44 -24.52
CA SER A 269 -17.10 18.28 -24.14
C SER A 269 -15.67 18.70 -23.78
N HIS A 270 -15.08 19.63 -24.54
CA HIS A 270 -13.76 20.16 -24.27
C HIS A 270 -13.73 20.93 -22.93
N GLU A 271 -14.74 21.75 -22.64
CA GLU A 271 -14.85 22.48 -21.38
C GLU A 271 -14.99 21.54 -20.17
N ILE A 272 -15.86 20.53 -20.24
CA ILE A 272 -16.02 19.52 -19.19
C ILE A 272 -14.70 18.77 -18.97
N LYS A 273 -14.05 18.35 -20.06
CA LYS A 273 -12.75 17.65 -20.01
C LYS A 273 -11.70 18.50 -19.30
N GLN A 274 -11.54 19.77 -19.69
CA GLN A 274 -10.52 20.64 -19.07
C GLN A 274 -10.83 20.90 -17.60
N LYS A 275 -12.09 21.15 -17.24
CA LYS A 275 -12.46 21.38 -15.84
C LYS A 275 -12.16 20.17 -14.94
N LEU A 276 -12.30 18.94 -15.46
CA LEU A 276 -11.90 17.73 -14.73
C LEU A 276 -10.37 17.62 -14.62
N LEU A 277 -9.63 17.85 -15.71
CA LEU A 277 -8.16 17.79 -15.72
C LEU A 277 -7.51 18.86 -14.82
N ASP A 278 -8.07 20.07 -14.79
CA ASP A 278 -7.55 21.20 -13.98
C ASP A 278 -7.81 21.00 -12.49
N LYS A 279 -8.88 20.28 -12.12
CA LYS A 279 -9.25 20.03 -10.73
C LYS A 279 -8.61 18.77 -10.15
N PHE A 280 -8.30 17.78 -10.99
CA PHE A 280 -7.77 16.49 -10.56
C PHE A 280 -6.48 16.14 -11.31
N ASP A 281 -5.35 16.33 -10.64
CA ASP A 281 -4.01 16.08 -11.20
C ASP A 281 -3.77 14.60 -11.58
N ASN A 282 -4.56 13.67 -11.04
CA ASN A 282 -4.44 12.24 -11.30
C ASN A 282 -5.27 11.77 -12.50
N ILE A 283 -6.12 12.60 -13.11
CA ILE A 283 -6.82 12.24 -14.35
C ILE A 283 -5.88 12.43 -15.53
N LYS A 284 -5.60 11.36 -16.28
CA LYS A 284 -4.75 11.44 -17.47
C LYS A 284 -5.56 11.73 -18.73
N GLU A 285 -6.75 11.15 -18.82
CA GLU A 285 -7.58 11.21 -20.02
C GLU A 285 -9.07 11.18 -19.64
N VAL A 286 -9.85 11.98 -20.35
CA VAL A 286 -11.31 11.98 -20.30
C VAL A 286 -11.83 11.81 -21.72
N LEU A 287 -12.60 10.75 -21.95
CA LEU A 287 -13.31 10.46 -23.19
C LEU A 287 -14.79 10.74 -22.98
N ILE A 288 -15.35 11.66 -23.77
CA ILE A 288 -16.74 12.09 -23.66
C ILE A 288 -17.47 11.71 -24.94
N HIS A 289 -18.53 10.93 -24.80
CA HIS A 289 -19.48 10.62 -25.86
C HIS A 289 -20.76 11.43 -25.66
N LEU A 290 -21.21 12.09 -26.71
CA LEU A 290 -22.41 12.92 -26.70
C LEU A 290 -23.60 12.14 -27.27
N ASN A 291 -24.68 12.09 -26.51
CA ASN A 291 -25.97 11.59 -26.96
C ASN A 291 -26.96 12.76 -27.15
N PRO A 292 -27.88 12.66 -28.10
CA PRO A 292 -29.02 13.58 -28.17
C PRO A 292 -30.01 13.29 -27.03
N TYR A 293 -30.46 14.34 -26.35
CA TYR A 293 -31.54 14.28 -25.38
C TYR A 293 -32.87 14.62 -26.07
N PHE A 294 -33.80 13.65 -26.07
CA PHE A 294 -35.17 13.89 -26.49
C PHE A 294 -36.07 14.05 -25.25
N PRO A 295 -36.97 15.06 -25.21
CA PRO A 295 -37.85 15.28 -24.05
C PRO A 295 -38.78 14.11 -23.69
N LYS A 296 -38.95 13.14 -24.59
CA LYS A 296 -39.76 11.93 -24.41
C LYS A 296 -39.00 10.79 -23.70
N ASP A 297 -37.69 10.89 -23.55
CA ASP A 297 -36.83 9.86 -22.96
C ASP A 297 -36.69 10.01 -21.43
N ARG A 298 -37.80 10.33 -20.75
CA ARG A 298 -37.84 10.39 -19.28
C ARG A 298 -37.85 9.02 -18.64
#